data_AF-A0A4Q3A9M2-F1
#
_entry.id   AF-A0A4Q3A9M2-F1
#
_cell.length_a   1.000
_cell.length_b   1.000
_cell.length_c   1.000
_cell.angle_alpha   90.00
_cell.angle_beta   90.00
_cell.angle_gamma   90.00
#
_symmetry.space_group_name_H-M   'P 1'
#
loop_
_entity.id
_entity.type
_entity.pdbx_description
1 polymer ?
#
loop_
_entity_poly.entity_id
_entity_poly.type
_entity_poly.pdbx_seq_one_letter_code
_entity_poly.pdbx_strand_id
1 'polypeptide(L)'
;MSEEQKRNYQKDLDRFEEEKFAAKNSFPTKLLGWMLIASIGIQIAGAISGNNYDLGGLVFLFIGIAVLKGSQIALRLATFFVVPGAAIGLLHIIWTVARNEPLEVGHEWNDYRDLEFWTLGVSPCMYFAAESIVAACALRLRKIPFWTKTVRLWAAAVGVLLLLQFGFFARDLIRQSEVRRSLSRELAAVRAQFLGATKSAEATFSEFPNIVAVRWSGSRNSYSTIYHKKANKGAPSGEHLFHQEWLQLPSGAWGRIDMKVILPEKP
;
A
#
# COMPACT_ATOMS: atom_id res chain seq x y z
N MET A 1 19.71 40.11 -42.43
CA MET A 1 19.89 38.65 -42.39
C MET A 1 20.04 38.16 -43.82
N SER A 2 21.19 37.61 -44.19
CA SER A 2 21.45 37.14 -45.56
C SER A 2 20.60 35.92 -45.90
N GLU A 3 20.39 35.66 -47.20
CA GLU A 3 19.72 34.45 -47.72
C GLU A 3 20.31 33.15 -47.14
N GLU A 4 21.63 33.13 -46.95
CA GLU A 4 22.38 32.01 -46.40
C GLU A 4 22.14 31.82 -44.89
N GLN A 5 22.05 32.92 -44.13
CA GLN A 5 21.68 32.90 -42.72
C GLN A 5 20.23 32.41 -42.51
N LYS A 6 19.30 32.80 -43.39
CA LYS A 6 17.91 32.31 -43.34
C LYS A 6 17.83 30.81 -43.61
N ARG A 7 18.57 30.30 -44.61
CA ARG A 7 18.63 28.86 -44.90
C ARG A 7 19.22 28.04 -43.76
N ASN A 8 20.30 28.51 -43.14
CA ASN A 8 20.90 27.81 -42.01
C ASN A 8 19.97 27.82 -40.78
N TYR A 9 19.32 28.95 -40.50
CA TYR A 9 18.34 29.05 -39.42
C TYR A 9 17.13 28.11 -39.63
N GLN A 10 16.61 28.03 -40.85
CA GLN A 10 15.51 27.13 -41.19
C GLN A 10 15.90 25.66 -40.98
N LYS A 11 17.10 25.25 -41.45
CA LYS A 11 17.62 23.89 -41.24
C LYS A 11 17.79 23.52 -39.77
N ASP A 12 18.26 24.46 -38.95
CA ASP A 12 18.41 24.24 -37.51
C ASP A 12 17.04 24.08 -36.82
N LEU A 13 16.03 24.85 -37.26
CA LEU A 13 14.65 24.73 -36.82
C LEU A 13 14.05 23.36 -37.20
N ASP A 14 14.16 22.97 -38.46
CA ASP A 14 13.63 21.69 -38.96
C ASP A 14 14.27 20.52 -38.22
N ARG A 15 15.60 20.54 -38.04
CA ARG A 15 16.31 19.53 -37.25
C ARG A 15 15.84 19.48 -35.80
N PHE A 16 15.60 20.64 -35.19
CA PHE A 16 15.11 20.70 -33.81
C PHE A 16 13.68 20.18 -33.67
N GLU A 17 12.83 20.41 -34.68
CA GLU A 17 11.48 19.86 -34.76
C GLU A 17 11.47 18.35 -34.98
N GLU A 18 12.32 17.83 -35.86
CA GLU A 18 12.52 16.39 -36.07
C GLU A 18 13.03 15.69 -34.81
N GLU A 19 14.03 16.25 -34.13
CA GLU A 19 14.56 15.72 -32.87
C GLU A 19 13.47 15.71 -31.77
N LYS A 20 12.65 16.76 -31.69
CA LYS A 20 11.50 16.82 -30.77
C LYS A 20 10.43 15.79 -31.12
N PHE A 21 10.13 15.60 -32.40
CA PHE A 21 9.14 14.64 -32.87
C PHE A 21 9.61 13.20 -32.62
N ALA A 22 10.88 12.89 -32.90
CA ALA A 22 11.50 11.60 -32.62
C ALA A 22 11.51 11.31 -31.10
N ALA A 23 11.87 12.29 -30.28
CA ALA A 23 11.84 12.15 -28.82
C ALA A 23 10.41 11.94 -28.29
N LYS A 24 9.42 12.63 -28.88
CA LYS A 24 8.00 12.47 -28.59
C LYS A 24 7.47 11.07 -28.95
N ASN A 25 7.97 10.50 -30.05
CA ASN A 25 7.57 9.19 -30.57
C ASN A 25 8.48 8.03 -30.14
N SER A 26 9.37 8.26 -29.18
CA SER A 26 10.27 7.24 -28.65
C SER A 26 9.51 6.02 -28.11
N PHE A 27 10.04 4.83 -28.37
CA PHE A 27 9.43 3.56 -27.95
C PHE A 27 9.10 3.52 -26.44
N PRO A 28 10.01 3.93 -25.51
CA PRO A 28 9.70 3.92 -24.07
C PRO A 28 8.55 4.86 -23.68
N THR A 29 8.40 6.00 -24.36
CA THR A 29 7.29 6.93 -24.09
C THR A 29 5.96 6.31 -24.53
N LYS A 30 5.93 5.67 -25.70
CA LYS A 30 4.74 4.96 -26.20
C LYS A 30 4.39 3.78 -25.31
N LEU A 31 5.39 2.98 -24.94
CA LEU A 31 5.22 1.84 -24.06
C LEU A 31 4.65 2.27 -22.70
N LEU A 32 5.23 3.29 -22.06
CA LEU A 32 4.70 3.83 -20.80
C LEU A 32 3.25 4.28 -20.93
N GLY A 33 2.93 5.03 -21.98
CA GLY A 33 1.57 5.52 -22.20
C GLY A 33 0.55 4.39 -22.30
N TRP A 34 0.91 3.29 -22.98
CA TRP A 34 0.06 2.09 -23.05
C TRP A 34 0.01 1.31 -21.74
N MET A 35 1.11 1.22 -20.99
CA MET A 35 1.12 0.56 -19.69
C MET A 35 0.17 1.27 -18.72
N LEU A 36 0.26 2.60 -18.62
CA LEU A 36 -0.63 3.42 -17.77
C LEU A 36 -2.12 3.27 -18.12
N ILE A 37 -2.44 3.06 -19.40
CA ILE A 37 -3.81 2.79 -19.84
C ILE A 37 -4.21 1.36 -19.43
N ALA A 38 -3.31 0.39 -19.60
CA ALA A 38 -3.54 -1.01 -19.25
C ALA A 38 -3.67 -1.24 -17.73
N SER A 39 -3.08 -0.40 -16.88
CA SER A 39 -3.26 -0.48 -15.42
C SER A 39 -4.74 -0.35 -15.01
N ILE A 40 -5.58 0.31 -15.83
CA ILE A 40 -7.04 0.34 -15.64
C ILE A 40 -7.70 -0.98 -15.99
N GLY A 41 -7.22 -1.66 -17.04
CA GLY A 41 -7.69 -3.01 -17.37
C GLY A 41 -7.50 -3.96 -16.20
N ILE A 42 -6.38 -3.85 -15.48
CA ILE A 42 -6.10 -4.61 -14.25
C ILE A 42 -7.10 -4.23 -13.14
N GLN A 43 -7.39 -2.94 -12.95
CA GLN A 43 -8.36 -2.50 -11.95
C GLN A 43 -9.80 -2.90 -12.27
N ILE A 44 -10.21 -2.84 -13.54
CA ILE A 44 -11.54 -3.29 -14.01
C ILE A 44 -11.66 -4.81 -13.83
N ALA A 45 -10.63 -5.58 -14.19
CA ALA A 45 -10.61 -7.02 -13.97
C ALA A 45 -10.72 -7.36 -12.48
N GLY A 46 -9.98 -6.64 -11.62
CA GLY A 46 -10.10 -6.79 -10.16
C GLY A 46 -11.49 -6.44 -9.62
N ALA A 47 -12.14 -5.42 -10.18
CA ALA A 47 -13.49 -5.01 -9.79
C ALA A 47 -14.56 -6.05 -10.18
N ILE A 48 -14.42 -6.68 -11.34
CA ILE A 48 -15.30 -7.78 -11.77
C ILE A 48 -15.17 -9.00 -10.84
N SER A 49 -13.97 -9.20 -10.26
CA SER A 49 -13.70 -10.26 -9.28
C SER A 49 -14.21 -9.96 -7.86
N GLY A 50 -14.93 -8.86 -7.65
CA GLY A 50 -15.55 -8.55 -6.35
C GLY A 50 -14.70 -7.70 -5.39
N ASN A 51 -13.54 -7.20 -5.83
CA ASN A 51 -12.81 -6.18 -5.05
C ASN A 51 -13.48 -4.80 -5.20
N ASN A 52 -13.56 -4.04 -4.11
CA ASN A 52 -14.17 -2.70 -4.11
C ASN A 52 -13.57 -1.81 -5.19
N TYR A 53 -14.44 -1.11 -5.93
CA TYR A 53 -14.07 -0.09 -6.91
C TYR A 53 -13.26 1.02 -6.24
N ASP A 54 -11.98 1.15 -6.61
CA ASP A 54 -11.24 2.40 -6.45
C ASP A 54 -11.15 3.09 -7.82
N LEU A 55 -11.85 4.22 -7.97
CA LEU A 55 -11.82 5.04 -9.19
C LEU A 55 -10.47 5.75 -9.38
N GLY A 56 -9.51 5.58 -8.47
CA GLY A 56 -8.15 6.12 -8.56
C GLY A 56 -7.42 5.77 -9.86
N GLY A 57 -7.70 4.61 -10.49
CA GLY A 57 -7.06 4.23 -11.75
C GLY A 57 -7.43 5.08 -12.96
N LEU A 58 -8.58 5.77 -12.95
CA LEU A 58 -8.98 6.66 -14.05
C LEU A 58 -7.97 7.79 -14.26
N VAL A 59 -7.26 8.20 -13.20
CA VAL A 59 -6.19 9.20 -13.29
C VAL A 59 -5.06 8.70 -14.20
N PHE A 60 -4.70 7.41 -14.14
CA PHE A 60 -3.69 6.83 -15.02
C PHE A 60 -4.14 6.75 -16.49
N LEU A 61 -5.45 6.72 -16.77
CA LEU A 61 -6.00 6.76 -18.13
C LEU A 61 -5.59 8.07 -18.81
N PHE A 62 -5.96 9.16 -18.16
CA PHE A 62 -5.79 10.50 -18.71
C PHE A 62 -4.31 10.86 -18.78
N ILE A 63 -3.53 10.47 -17.78
CA ILE A 63 -2.07 10.62 -17.81
C ILE A 63 -1.47 9.80 -18.95
N GLY A 64 -1.87 8.53 -19.13
CA GLY A 64 -1.38 7.66 -20.20
C GLY A 64 -1.67 8.22 -21.59
N ILE A 65 -2.91 8.65 -21.86
CA ILE A 65 -3.30 9.31 -23.11
C ILE A 65 -2.47 10.58 -23.33
N ALA A 66 -2.27 11.39 -22.29
CA ALA A 66 -1.47 12.62 -22.38
C ALA A 66 0.02 12.33 -22.64
N VAL A 67 0.57 11.24 -22.07
CA VAL A 67 1.93 10.75 -22.36
C VAL A 67 2.05 10.33 -23.83
N LEU A 68 1.07 9.58 -24.37
CA LEU A 68 1.03 9.20 -25.79
C LEU A 68 0.93 10.43 -26.72
N LYS A 69 0.19 11.47 -26.30
CA LYS A 69 0.13 12.76 -26.99
C LYS A 69 1.42 13.59 -26.84
N GLY A 70 2.41 13.09 -26.09
CA GLY A 70 3.73 13.67 -25.93
C GLY A 70 3.88 14.71 -24.83
N SER A 71 2.88 14.85 -23.95
CA SER A 71 2.89 15.82 -22.86
C SER A 71 4.07 15.57 -21.91
N GLN A 72 4.93 16.58 -21.78
CA GLN A 72 6.07 16.52 -20.85
C GLN A 72 5.60 16.60 -19.39
N ILE A 73 4.51 17.32 -19.12
CA ILE A 73 3.92 17.42 -17.78
C ILE A 73 3.37 16.06 -17.37
N ALA A 74 2.61 15.41 -18.25
CA ALA A 74 2.07 14.08 -17.98
C ALA A 74 3.17 13.04 -17.74
N LEU A 75 4.26 13.09 -18.52
CA LEU A 75 5.39 12.19 -18.30
C LEU A 75 6.05 12.40 -16.92
N ARG A 76 6.24 13.65 -16.49
CA ARG A 76 6.77 13.95 -15.15
C ARG A 76 5.84 13.46 -14.05
N LEU A 77 4.53 13.68 -14.20
CA LEU A 77 3.53 13.23 -13.24
C LEU A 77 3.46 11.70 -13.17
N ALA A 78 3.46 11.02 -14.32
CA ALA A 78 3.54 9.57 -14.39
C ALA A 78 4.74 9.04 -13.60
N THR A 79 5.94 9.56 -13.86
CA THR A 79 7.13 9.14 -13.09
C THR A 79 7.00 9.45 -11.61
N PHE A 80 6.47 10.63 -11.25
CA PHE A 80 6.30 11.03 -9.86
C PHE A 80 5.34 10.12 -9.08
N PHE A 81 4.30 9.58 -9.70
CA PHE A 81 3.35 8.68 -9.03
C PHE A 81 3.81 7.21 -9.06
N VAL A 82 4.26 6.75 -10.22
CA VAL A 82 4.57 5.32 -10.43
C VAL A 82 5.83 4.91 -9.65
N VAL A 83 6.88 5.75 -9.61
CA VAL A 83 8.14 5.37 -8.94
C VAL A 83 7.98 5.20 -7.42
N PRO A 84 7.42 6.17 -6.67
CA PRO A 84 7.15 5.96 -5.25
C PRO A 84 6.11 4.86 -5.01
N GLY A 85 5.08 4.75 -5.87
CA GLY A 85 4.07 3.69 -5.77
C GLY A 85 4.68 2.29 -5.85
N ALA A 86 5.56 2.06 -6.84
CA ALA A 86 6.28 0.80 -6.97
C ALA A 86 7.21 0.53 -5.78
N ALA A 87 7.90 1.55 -5.29
CA ALA A 87 8.76 1.42 -4.11
C ALA A 87 7.94 1.02 -2.86
N ILE A 88 6.80 1.68 -2.62
CA ILE A 88 5.91 1.37 -1.50
C ILE A 88 5.37 -0.06 -1.64
N GLY A 89 4.89 -0.46 -2.82
CA GLY A 89 4.37 -1.81 -3.06
C GLY A 89 5.42 -2.89 -2.81
N LEU A 90 6.63 -2.73 -3.33
CA LEU A 90 7.74 -3.65 -3.10
C LEU A 90 8.16 -3.70 -1.62
N LEU A 91 8.27 -2.55 -0.96
CA LEU A 91 8.58 -2.49 0.47
C LEU A 91 7.51 -3.19 1.30
N HIS A 92 6.23 -3.05 0.93
CA HIS A 92 5.13 -3.73 1.60
C HIS A 92 5.26 -5.25 1.46
N ILE A 93 5.52 -5.77 0.27
CA ILE A 93 5.74 -7.22 0.05
C ILE A 93 6.95 -7.71 0.86
N ILE A 94 8.09 -7.00 0.77
CA ILE A 94 9.32 -7.36 1.51
C ILE A 94 9.03 -7.38 3.01
N TRP A 95 8.29 -6.41 3.53
CA TRP A 95 7.92 -6.32 4.94
C TRP A 95 7.02 -7.47 5.38
N THR A 96 5.97 -7.78 4.60
CA THR A 96 5.06 -8.89 4.85
C THR A 96 5.81 -10.23 4.89
N VAL A 97 6.70 -10.46 3.94
CA VAL A 97 7.55 -11.67 3.90
C VAL A 97 8.53 -11.69 5.08
N ALA A 98 9.17 -10.57 5.40
CA ALA A 98 10.13 -10.48 6.51
C ALA A 98 9.48 -10.71 7.88
N ARG A 99 8.20 -10.33 8.04
CA ARG A 99 7.43 -10.57 9.26
C ARG A 99 6.77 -11.95 9.31
N ASN A 100 6.81 -12.71 8.21
CA ASN A 100 6.09 -13.97 8.07
C ASN A 100 4.60 -13.78 8.43
N GLU A 101 3.98 -12.71 7.93
CA GLU A 101 2.56 -12.39 8.09
C GLU A 101 1.85 -12.59 6.73
N PRO A 102 0.54 -12.90 6.69
CA PRO A 102 -0.17 -13.01 5.42
C PRO A 102 -0.35 -11.63 4.78
N LEU A 103 -0.43 -11.59 3.44
CA LEU A 103 -0.66 -10.36 2.71
C LEU A 103 -2.15 -10.03 2.72
N GLU A 104 -2.54 -8.93 3.34
CA GLU A 104 -3.90 -8.40 3.22
C GLU A 104 -4.06 -7.69 1.87
N VAL A 105 -4.93 -8.22 1.01
CA VAL A 105 -5.33 -7.59 -0.25
C VAL A 105 -6.85 -7.45 -0.25
N GLY A 106 -7.34 -6.21 -0.20
CA GLY A 106 -8.78 -5.97 -0.16
C GLY A 106 -9.42 -6.58 1.10
N HIS A 107 -10.37 -7.51 0.93
CA HIS A 107 -11.08 -8.16 2.05
C HIS A 107 -10.55 -9.54 2.45
N GLU A 108 -9.48 -9.99 1.81
CA GLU A 108 -8.91 -11.33 2.02
C GLU A 108 -7.45 -11.20 2.44
N TRP A 109 -6.94 -12.25 3.07
CA TRP A 109 -5.52 -12.37 3.37
C TRP A 109 -4.99 -13.66 2.77
N ASN A 110 -3.87 -13.55 2.07
CA ASN A 110 -3.28 -14.64 1.31
C ASN A 110 -1.93 -15.03 1.92
N ASP A 111 -1.73 -16.32 2.14
CA ASP A 111 -0.43 -16.86 2.52
C ASP A 111 0.52 -16.77 1.32
N TYR A 112 1.83 -16.62 1.57
CA TYR A 112 2.86 -16.68 0.53
C TYR A 112 2.86 -18.01 -0.25
N ARG A 113 2.23 -19.05 0.30
CA ARG A 113 2.02 -20.35 -0.36
C ARG A 113 0.86 -20.34 -1.36
N ASP A 114 -0.06 -19.39 -1.24
CA ASP A 114 -1.24 -19.33 -2.09
C ASP A 114 -0.92 -18.68 -3.44
N LEU A 115 -1.51 -19.20 -4.52
CA LEU A 115 -1.36 -18.63 -5.86
C LEU A 115 -1.85 -17.17 -5.91
N GLU A 116 -2.86 -16.85 -5.11
CA GLU A 116 -3.47 -15.52 -5.01
C GLU A 116 -2.51 -14.48 -4.44
N PHE A 117 -1.61 -14.85 -3.52
CA PHE A 117 -0.55 -13.96 -3.05
C PHE A 117 0.36 -13.51 -4.20
N TRP A 118 0.77 -14.44 -5.06
CA TRP A 118 1.65 -14.16 -6.19
C TRP A 118 0.94 -13.38 -7.29
N THR A 119 -0.30 -13.74 -7.59
CA THR A 119 -1.06 -13.16 -8.70
C THR A 119 -1.70 -11.81 -8.35
N LEU A 120 -2.19 -11.61 -7.13
CA LEU A 120 -2.85 -10.37 -6.68
C LEU A 120 -1.93 -9.46 -5.87
N GLY A 121 -0.91 -9.99 -5.21
CA GLY A 121 0.07 -9.21 -4.45
C GLY A 121 1.31 -8.87 -5.27
N VAL A 122 2.07 -9.90 -5.66
CA VAL A 122 3.41 -9.72 -6.27
C VAL A 122 3.33 -9.24 -7.72
N SER A 123 2.49 -9.84 -8.55
CA SER A 123 2.40 -9.52 -9.98
C SER A 123 2.07 -8.04 -10.25
N PRO A 124 1.08 -7.40 -9.59
CA PRO A 124 0.83 -5.97 -9.78
C PRO A 124 2.03 -5.11 -9.36
N CYS A 125 2.72 -5.47 -8.29
CA CYS A 125 3.90 -4.73 -7.84
C CYS A 125 5.05 -4.84 -8.85
N MET A 126 5.26 -6.01 -9.45
CA MET A 126 6.23 -6.20 -10.53
C MET A 126 5.86 -5.40 -11.77
N TYR A 127 4.57 -5.30 -12.09
CA TYR A 127 4.07 -4.45 -13.17
C TYR A 127 4.39 -2.97 -12.93
N PHE A 128 4.08 -2.44 -11.75
CA PHE A 128 4.43 -1.06 -11.38
C PHE A 128 5.95 -0.81 -11.34
N ALA A 129 6.74 -1.80 -10.95
CA ALA A 129 8.20 -1.72 -11.03
C ALA A 129 8.69 -1.60 -12.48
N ALA A 130 8.12 -2.37 -13.40
CA ALA A 130 8.41 -2.25 -14.83
C ALA A 130 7.99 -0.87 -15.37
N GLU A 131 6.79 -0.39 -15.03
CA GLU A 131 6.34 0.97 -15.40
C GLU A 131 7.31 2.05 -14.89
N SER A 132 7.80 1.91 -13.66
CA SER A 132 8.77 2.83 -13.05
C SER A 132 10.07 2.91 -13.86
N ILE A 133 10.60 1.76 -14.27
CA ILE A 133 11.81 1.67 -15.09
C ILE A 133 11.57 2.35 -16.44
N VAL A 134 10.47 2.04 -17.10
CA VAL A 134 10.13 2.64 -18.40
C VAL A 134 9.93 4.17 -18.27
N ALA A 135 9.30 4.64 -17.19
CA ALA A 135 9.10 6.06 -16.91
C ALA A 135 10.43 6.80 -16.71
N ALA A 136 11.35 6.22 -15.94
CA ALA A 136 12.70 6.77 -15.74
C ALA A 136 13.50 6.80 -17.05
N CYS A 137 13.43 5.72 -17.84
CA CYS A 137 14.04 5.65 -19.17
C CYS A 137 13.48 6.71 -20.13
N ALA A 138 12.15 6.90 -20.15
CA ALA A 138 11.49 7.88 -21.02
C ALA A 138 11.89 9.33 -20.65
N LEU A 139 11.98 9.67 -19.36
CA LEU A 139 12.49 10.98 -18.92
C LEU A 139 13.94 11.20 -19.34
N ARG A 140 14.79 10.19 -19.13
CA ARG A 140 16.23 10.28 -19.42
C ARG A 140 16.49 10.43 -20.92
N LEU A 141 15.83 9.62 -21.76
CA LEU A 141 15.98 9.67 -23.21
C LEU A 141 15.51 11.01 -23.79
N ARG A 142 14.42 11.56 -23.26
CA ARG A 142 13.89 12.86 -23.69
C ARG A 142 14.62 14.05 -23.08
N LYS A 143 15.63 13.82 -22.22
CA LYS A 143 16.37 14.85 -21.47
C LYS A 143 15.44 15.83 -20.74
N ILE A 144 14.30 15.32 -20.25
CA ILE A 144 13.30 16.16 -19.59
C ILE A 144 13.73 16.39 -18.14
N PRO A 145 13.89 17.64 -17.68
CA PRO A 145 14.17 17.90 -16.28
C PRO A 145 12.96 17.48 -15.45
N PHE A 146 13.18 16.59 -14.48
CA PHE A 146 12.11 16.08 -13.61
C PHE A 146 11.64 17.15 -12.60
N TRP A 147 12.59 17.76 -11.87
CA TRP A 147 12.31 18.59 -10.68
C TRP A 147 11.85 20.02 -10.99
N THR A 148 10.69 20.13 -11.64
CA THR A 148 10.04 21.40 -12.04
C THR A 148 9.10 21.95 -10.97
N LYS A 149 8.66 23.21 -11.12
CA LYS A 149 7.67 23.85 -10.21
C LYS A 149 6.42 23.00 -10.02
N THR A 150 5.90 22.41 -11.11
CA THR A 150 4.72 21.53 -11.07
C THR A 150 4.97 20.30 -10.21
N VAL A 151 6.10 19.60 -10.41
CA VAL A 151 6.43 18.41 -9.60
C VAL A 151 6.62 18.77 -8.13
N ARG A 152 7.22 19.92 -7.81
CA ARG A 152 7.36 20.39 -6.42
C ARG A 152 6.00 20.67 -5.76
N LEU A 153 5.06 21.26 -6.49
CA LEU A 153 3.71 21.51 -5.98
C LEU A 153 2.99 20.20 -5.64
N TRP A 154 3.06 19.21 -6.53
CA TRP A 154 2.49 17.88 -6.28
C TRP A 154 3.21 17.15 -5.16
N ALA A 155 4.53 17.24 -5.09
CA ALA A 155 5.32 16.68 -3.99
C ALA A 155 4.95 17.30 -2.64
N ALA A 156 4.69 18.60 -2.59
CA ALA A 156 4.21 19.27 -1.38
C ALA A 156 2.80 18.80 -1.00
N ALA A 157 1.86 18.75 -1.96
CA ALA A 157 0.49 18.30 -1.71
C ALA A 157 0.44 16.83 -1.22
N VAL A 158 1.14 15.93 -1.91
CA VAL A 158 1.26 14.52 -1.52
C VAL A 158 2.01 14.40 -0.20
N GLY A 159 3.07 15.18 0.01
CA GLY A 159 3.83 15.19 1.26
C GLY A 159 2.98 15.56 2.47
N VAL A 160 2.11 16.56 2.36
CA VAL A 160 1.16 16.94 3.43
C VAL A 160 0.19 15.79 3.73
N LEU A 161 -0.38 15.17 2.69
CA LEU A 161 -1.30 14.03 2.86
C LEU A 161 -0.60 12.83 3.52
N LEU A 162 0.62 12.51 3.08
CA LEU A 162 1.41 11.43 3.65
C LEU A 162 1.83 11.73 5.09
N LEU A 163 2.19 12.97 5.43
CA LEU A 163 2.52 13.36 6.80
C LEU A 163 1.33 13.17 7.75
N LEU A 164 0.12 13.53 7.31
CA LEU A 164 -1.09 13.30 8.10
C LEU A 164 -1.33 11.81 8.32
N GLN A 165 -1.28 11.00 7.26
CA GLN A 165 -1.43 9.55 7.36
C GLN A 165 -0.35 8.90 8.23
N PHE A 166 0.90 9.30 8.05
CA PHE A 166 2.03 8.77 8.83
C PHE A 166 1.95 9.20 10.30
N GLY A 167 1.42 10.39 10.61
CA GLY A 167 1.17 10.83 11.98
C GLY A 167 0.16 9.91 12.70
N PHE A 168 -0.95 9.56 12.04
CA PHE A 168 -1.92 8.60 12.58
C PHE A 168 -1.31 7.21 12.72
N PHE A 169 -0.59 6.74 11.71
CA PHE A 169 0.05 5.43 11.71
C PHE A 169 1.15 5.32 12.78
N ALA A 170 2.01 6.32 12.92
CA ALA A 170 3.06 6.35 13.94
C ALA A 170 2.46 6.38 15.36
N ARG A 171 1.38 7.14 15.56
CA ARG A 171 0.64 7.13 16.83
C ARG A 171 0.06 5.74 17.13
N ASP A 172 -0.52 5.08 16.14
CA ASP A 172 -1.03 3.72 16.30
C ASP A 172 0.10 2.73 16.60
N LEU A 173 1.21 2.76 15.86
CA LEU A 173 2.38 1.91 16.13
C LEU A 173 2.94 2.08 17.55
N ILE A 174 3.05 3.32 18.04
CA ILE A 174 3.50 3.59 19.42
C ILE A 174 2.53 2.94 20.40
N ARG A 175 1.22 3.13 20.22
CA ARG A 175 0.19 2.54 21.09
C ARG A 175 0.20 1.01 21.06
N GLN A 176 0.32 0.41 19.87
CA GLN A 176 0.46 -1.05 19.71
C GLN A 176 1.72 -1.56 20.42
N SER A 177 2.82 -0.82 20.38
CA SER A 177 4.06 -1.17 21.07
C SER A 177 3.92 -1.08 22.60
N GLU A 178 3.21 -0.08 23.12
CA GLU A 178 2.91 0.05 24.55
C GLU A 178 2.03 -1.09 25.03
N VAL A 179 0.99 -1.46 24.27
CA VAL A 179 0.16 -2.63 24.56
C VAL A 179 1.01 -3.92 24.62
N ARG A 180 1.87 -4.15 23.62
CA ARG A 180 2.75 -5.33 23.59
C ARG A 180 3.70 -5.42 24.80
N ARG A 181 4.16 -4.27 25.30
CA ARG A 181 5.05 -4.21 26.47
C ARG A 181 4.27 -4.42 27.77
N SER A 182 3.18 -3.68 27.96
CA SER A 182 2.43 -3.65 29.21
C SER A 182 1.58 -4.91 29.43
N LEU A 183 1.09 -5.53 28.35
CA LEU A 183 0.17 -6.68 28.40
C LEU A 183 0.79 -7.96 27.85
N SER A 184 2.11 -8.13 27.99
CA SER A 184 2.84 -9.27 27.41
C SER A 184 2.35 -10.64 27.91
N ARG A 185 1.90 -10.73 29.18
CA ARG A 185 1.37 -11.98 29.77
C ARG A 185 -0.02 -12.29 29.23
N GLU A 186 -0.89 -11.28 29.15
CA GLU A 186 -2.22 -11.34 28.57
C GLU A 186 -2.14 -11.81 27.11
N LEU A 187 -1.25 -11.21 26.31
CA LEU A 187 -1.04 -11.59 24.91
C LEU A 187 -0.56 -13.05 24.78
N ALA A 188 0.37 -13.48 25.64
CA ALA A 188 0.83 -14.87 25.65
C ALA A 188 -0.30 -15.86 25.99
N ALA A 189 -1.15 -15.53 26.95
CA ALA A 189 -2.31 -16.35 27.31
C ALA A 189 -3.33 -16.44 26.16
N VAL A 190 -3.57 -15.34 25.45
CA VAL A 190 -4.46 -15.33 24.29
C VAL A 190 -3.90 -16.20 23.16
N ARG A 191 -2.61 -16.08 22.82
CA ARG A 191 -1.98 -16.97 21.83
C ARG A 191 -2.08 -18.44 22.22
N ALA A 192 -1.79 -18.76 23.49
CA ALA A 192 -1.88 -20.13 24.00
C ALA A 192 -3.31 -20.71 23.86
N GLN A 193 -4.34 -19.88 24.07
CA GLN A 193 -5.74 -20.29 23.91
C GLN A 193 -6.03 -20.79 22.48
N PHE A 194 -5.48 -20.13 21.47
CA PHE A 194 -5.68 -20.51 20.06
C PHE A 194 -4.74 -21.62 19.58
N LEU A 195 -3.58 -21.79 20.23
CA LEU A 195 -2.62 -22.84 19.92
C LEU A 195 -2.91 -24.19 20.62
N GLY A 196 -4.03 -24.29 21.34
CA GLY A 196 -4.51 -25.56 21.91
C GLY A 196 -4.55 -25.64 23.43
N ALA A 197 -4.73 -24.51 24.14
CA ALA A 197 -4.94 -24.56 25.59
C ALA A 197 -6.17 -25.42 25.96
N THR A 198 -6.04 -26.17 27.06
CA THR A 198 -7.08 -27.10 27.55
C THR A 198 -8.15 -26.42 28.40
N LYS A 199 -7.86 -25.23 28.95
CA LYS A 199 -8.82 -24.44 29.73
C LYS A 199 -9.83 -23.73 28.80
N SER A 200 -11.05 -23.52 29.28
CA SER A 200 -12.04 -22.71 28.56
C SER A 200 -11.57 -21.25 28.48
N ALA A 201 -11.95 -20.55 27.42
CA ALA A 201 -11.58 -19.15 27.22
C ALA A 201 -12.03 -18.25 28.39
N GLU A 202 -13.20 -18.51 28.97
CA GLU A 202 -13.70 -17.78 30.14
C GLU A 202 -12.79 -17.98 31.35
N ALA A 203 -12.36 -19.22 31.63
CA ALA A 203 -11.44 -19.50 32.73
C ALA A 203 -10.08 -18.83 32.50
N THR A 204 -9.55 -18.89 31.28
CA THR A 204 -8.27 -18.27 30.91
C THR A 204 -8.30 -16.74 31.01
N PHE A 205 -9.32 -16.07 30.48
CA PHE A 205 -9.32 -14.61 30.35
C PHE A 205 -9.93 -13.86 31.54
N SER A 206 -10.72 -14.54 32.38
CA SER A 206 -11.27 -13.95 33.60
C SER A 206 -10.19 -13.55 34.61
N GLU A 207 -9.03 -14.23 34.60
CA GLU A 207 -7.86 -13.91 35.43
C GLU A 207 -7.18 -12.58 35.04
N PHE A 208 -7.43 -12.07 33.84
CA PHE A 208 -6.78 -10.87 33.31
C PHE A 208 -7.73 -9.66 33.30
N PRO A 209 -7.60 -8.70 34.24
CA PRO A 209 -8.55 -7.60 34.39
C PRO A 209 -8.54 -6.64 33.19
N ASN A 210 -7.43 -6.58 32.44
CA ASN A 210 -7.20 -5.67 31.33
C ASN A 210 -7.75 -6.17 29.99
N ILE A 211 -8.13 -7.44 29.86
CA ILE A 211 -8.76 -7.98 28.66
C ILE A 211 -10.27 -7.70 28.73
N VAL A 212 -10.80 -6.96 27.75
CA VAL A 212 -12.23 -6.64 27.64
C VAL A 212 -12.94 -7.58 26.68
N ALA A 213 -12.34 -7.83 25.52
CA ALA A 213 -12.89 -8.75 24.53
C ALA A 213 -11.78 -9.37 23.70
N VAL A 214 -11.99 -10.63 23.30
CA VAL A 214 -11.11 -11.37 22.39
C VAL A 214 -11.98 -11.93 21.27
N ARG A 215 -11.58 -11.64 20.04
CA ARG A 215 -12.23 -12.15 18.83
C ARG A 215 -11.19 -12.85 17.97
N TRP A 216 -11.65 -13.88 17.27
CA TRP A 216 -10.89 -14.59 16.26
C TRP A 216 -11.51 -14.33 14.91
N SER A 217 -10.69 -13.89 13.96
CA SER A 217 -11.10 -13.65 12.59
C SER A 217 -10.37 -14.64 11.70
N GLY A 218 -11.12 -15.60 11.15
CA GLY A 218 -10.62 -16.54 10.13
C GLY A 218 -10.73 -16.00 8.70
N SER A 219 -11.52 -14.93 8.51
CA SER A 219 -11.54 -14.05 7.34
C SER A 219 -12.02 -12.65 7.77
N ARG A 220 -11.85 -11.60 6.95
CA ARG A 220 -12.16 -10.20 7.35
C ARG A 220 -13.64 -9.99 7.73
N ASN A 221 -14.56 -10.78 7.17
CA ASN A 221 -16.01 -10.69 7.40
C ASN A 221 -16.55 -11.77 8.34
N SER A 222 -15.70 -12.68 8.80
CA SER A 222 -16.08 -13.74 9.73
C SER A 222 -15.25 -13.61 11.00
N TYR A 223 -15.90 -13.19 12.07
CA TYR A 223 -15.30 -13.19 13.40
C TYR A 223 -16.13 -14.02 14.36
N SER A 224 -15.43 -14.78 15.19
CA SER A 224 -15.99 -15.48 16.33
C SER A 224 -15.59 -14.71 17.58
N THR A 225 -16.58 -14.30 18.37
CA THR A 225 -16.30 -13.72 19.69
C THR A 225 -15.96 -14.86 20.64
N ILE A 226 -14.73 -14.88 21.12
CA ILE A 226 -14.20 -15.94 21.99
C ILE A 226 -14.41 -15.58 23.45
N TYR A 227 -14.29 -14.29 23.77
CA TYR A 227 -14.50 -13.77 25.11
C TYR A 227 -15.00 -12.34 25.06
N HIS A 228 -15.93 -12.03 25.96
CA HIS A 228 -16.39 -10.68 26.21
C HIS A 228 -16.69 -10.52 27.69
N LYS A 229 -15.92 -9.66 28.35
CA LYS A 229 -16.08 -9.37 29.78
C LYS A 229 -17.49 -8.81 30.02
N LYS A 230 -18.26 -9.47 30.88
CA LYS A 230 -19.55 -8.94 31.36
C LYS A 230 -19.27 -7.64 32.12
N ALA A 231 -20.10 -6.61 31.93
CA ALA A 231 -19.92 -5.32 32.56
C ALA A 231 -19.94 -5.45 34.09
N ASN A 232 -18.75 -5.50 34.71
CA ASN A 232 -18.61 -5.60 36.15
C ASN A 232 -18.26 -4.25 36.75
N LYS A 233 -18.88 -3.92 37.88
CA LYS A 233 -18.41 -2.87 38.80
C LYS A 233 -16.99 -3.24 39.25
N GLY A 234 -16.03 -2.33 39.08
CA GLY A 234 -14.60 -2.58 39.38
C GLY A 234 -13.70 -2.86 38.18
N ALA A 235 -14.13 -2.54 36.95
CA ALA A 235 -13.22 -2.54 35.81
C ALA A 235 -12.07 -1.52 36.04
N PRO A 236 -10.82 -1.86 35.71
CA PRO A 236 -9.71 -0.94 35.84
C PRO A 236 -9.96 0.33 35.01
N SER A 237 -9.64 1.50 35.56
CA SER A 237 -9.64 2.75 34.82
C SER A 237 -8.45 2.77 33.86
N GLY A 238 -8.68 3.21 32.62
CA GLY A 238 -7.62 3.32 31.62
C GLY A 238 -8.15 3.54 30.21
N GLU A 239 -7.23 3.76 29.27
CA GLU A 239 -7.58 3.96 27.86
C GLU A 239 -7.96 2.62 27.21
N HIS A 240 -9.12 2.57 26.56
CA HIS A 240 -9.51 1.43 25.75
C HIS A 240 -8.77 1.44 24.42
N LEU A 241 -8.03 0.37 24.14
CA LEU A 241 -7.29 0.19 22.90
C LEU A 241 -7.69 -1.10 22.20
N PHE A 242 -7.52 -1.12 20.88
CA PHE A 242 -7.67 -2.31 20.07
C PHE A 242 -6.28 -2.81 19.65
N HIS A 243 -5.99 -4.06 19.96
CA HIS A 243 -4.78 -4.76 19.54
C HIS A 243 -5.13 -5.80 18.50
N GLN A 244 -4.32 -5.89 17.45
CA GLN A 244 -4.44 -6.91 16.42
C GLN A 244 -3.14 -7.70 16.31
N GLU A 245 -3.28 -9.00 16.19
CA GLU A 245 -2.15 -9.90 16.03
C GLU A 245 -2.48 -11.03 15.06
N TRP A 246 -1.55 -11.30 14.14
CA TRP A 246 -1.60 -12.47 13.28
C TRP A 246 -1.11 -13.70 14.01
N LEU A 247 -1.84 -14.80 13.83
CA LEU A 247 -1.46 -16.10 14.36
C LEU A 247 -1.64 -17.16 13.29
N GLN A 248 -0.61 -17.96 13.09
CA GLN A 248 -0.70 -19.21 12.34
C GLN A 248 -1.07 -20.34 13.30
N LEU A 249 -2.18 -21.02 13.01
CA LEU A 249 -2.62 -22.19 13.76
C LEU A 249 -1.73 -23.40 13.45
N PRO A 250 -1.70 -24.44 14.31
CA PRO A 250 -0.96 -25.68 14.04
C PRO A 250 -1.38 -26.40 12.74
N SER A 251 -2.60 -26.17 12.28
CA SER A 251 -3.09 -26.65 10.98
C SER A 251 -2.44 -25.97 9.76
N GLY A 252 -1.66 -24.89 9.98
CA GLY A 252 -1.10 -24.04 8.95
C GLY A 252 -2.00 -22.87 8.54
N ALA A 253 -3.26 -22.85 8.97
CA ALA A 253 -4.19 -21.78 8.65
C ALA A 253 -3.84 -20.47 9.38
N TRP A 254 -3.92 -19.36 8.66
CA TRP A 254 -3.79 -18.02 9.23
C TRP A 254 -5.11 -17.50 9.77
N GLY A 255 -5.03 -16.76 10.87
CA GLY A 255 -6.09 -15.87 11.28
C GLY A 255 -5.60 -14.76 12.17
N ARG A 256 -6.51 -13.83 12.45
CA ARG A 256 -6.22 -12.62 13.21
C ARG A 256 -6.93 -12.65 14.55
N ILE A 257 -6.19 -12.34 15.59
CA ILE A 257 -6.70 -12.11 16.93
C ILE A 257 -6.98 -10.62 17.04
N ASP A 258 -8.24 -10.26 17.26
CA ASP A 258 -8.67 -8.89 17.53
C ASP A 258 -9.02 -8.77 19.02
N MET A 259 -8.23 -7.99 19.77
CA MET A 259 -8.40 -7.81 21.21
C MET A 259 -8.78 -6.39 21.54
N LYS A 260 -9.78 -6.24 22.41
CA LYS A 260 -10.04 -4.97 23.10
C LYS A 260 -9.44 -5.05 24.49
N VAL A 261 -8.52 -4.15 24.79
CA VAL A 261 -7.79 -4.12 26.06
C VAL A 261 -7.93 -2.76 26.73
N ILE A 262 -7.70 -2.71 28.04
CA ILE A 262 -7.55 -1.48 28.81
C ILE A 262 -6.05 -1.34 29.10
N LEU A 263 -5.45 -0.27 28.60
CA LEU A 263 -4.09 0.09 28.99
C LEU A 263 -4.17 0.80 30.35
N PRO A 264 -3.59 0.23 31.42
CA PRO A 264 -3.60 0.88 32.72
C PRO A 264 -2.83 2.22 32.64
N GLU A 265 -3.31 3.23 33.36
CA GLU A 265 -2.63 4.52 33.46
C GLU A 265 -1.23 4.30 34.05
N LYS A 266 -0.22 4.97 33.48
CA LYS A 266 1.14 4.93 34.04
C LYS A 266 1.08 5.49 35.47
N PRO A 267 1.76 4.86 36.45
CA PRO A 267 1.83 5.38 37.81
C PRO A 267 2.44 6.78 37.87
#